data_AF-A0A7C1IUB6-F1
#
_entry.id   AF-A0A7C1IUB6-F1
#
_cell.length_a   1.000
_cell.length_b   1.000
_cell.length_c   1.000
_cell.angle_alpha   90.00
_cell.angle_beta   90.00
_cell.angle_gamma   90.00
#
_symmetry.space_group_name_H-M   'P 1'
#
loop_
_entity.id
_entity.type
_entity.pdbx_description
1 polymer ?
#
loop_
_entity_poly.entity_id
_entity_poly.type
_entity_poly.pdbx_seq_one_letter_code
_entity_poly.pdbx_strand_id
1 'polypeptide(L)'
;MLEQLEKQLDSFNPAERKTALRQIIAELADKRIQVNPAGRFVNLHAHTFFSFNCYGYSPTHFAWLAKKEGLAAAGIVDFDVLDGVDEFLAAADALNLRACASIETRVFVPEFADLVINSPGEPGIAYHMGAGMPSSMVSGHGKAFLDDLKQTAQRRNREMMERVNDYLDPV
;
A
#
# COMPACT_ATOMS: atom_id res chain seq x y z
N MET A 1 -11.80 20.12 -11.67
CA MET A 1 -10.44 19.86 -12.21
C MET A 1 -9.63 19.00 -11.25
N LEU A 2 -9.37 19.43 -10.01
CA LEU A 2 -8.62 18.63 -9.03
C LEU A 2 -9.24 17.23 -8.78
N GLU A 3 -10.55 17.14 -8.56
CA GLU A 3 -11.23 15.84 -8.37
C GLU A 3 -11.02 14.85 -9.52
N GLN A 4 -10.89 15.34 -10.76
CA GLN A 4 -10.63 14.49 -11.91
C GLN A 4 -9.19 13.98 -11.90
N LEU A 5 -8.23 14.85 -11.53
CA LEU A 5 -6.83 14.45 -11.36
C LEU A 5 -6.68 13.45 -10.22
N GLU A 6 -7.38 13.66 -9.10
CA GLU A 6 -7.38 12.73 -7.95
C GLU A 6 -7.89 11.35 -8.36
N LYS A 7 -8.98 11.27 -9.13
CA LYS A 7 -9.45 9.98 -9.69
C LYS A 7 -8.42 9.32 -10.60
N GLN A 8 -7.68 10.11 -11.40
CA GLN A 8 -6.63 9.58 -12.27
C GLN A 8 -5.43 9.04 -11.50
N LEU A 9 -5.23 9.47 -10.24
CA LEU A 9 -4.20 8.88 -9.38
C LEU A 9 -4.48 7.41 -9.06
N ASP A 10 -5.70 6.91 -9.23
CA ASP A 10 -6.03 5.48 -9.01
C ASP A 10 -6.10 4.67 -10.31
N SER A 11 -5.76 5.27 -11.46
CA SER A 11 -5.69 4.52 -12.72
C SER A 11 -4.70 3.36 -12.58
N PHE A 12 -5.03 2.18 -13.12
CA PHE A 12 -4.09 1.07 -13.22
C PHE A 12 -2.91 1.36 -14.16
N ASN A 13 -3.03 2.37 -15.02
CA ASN A 13 -1.94 2.82 -15.88
C ASN A 13 -0.96 3.73 -15.11
N PRO A 14 0.29 3.31 -14.85
CA PRO A 14 1.26 4.12 -14.10
C PRO A 14 1.59 5.45 -14.79
N ALA A 15 1.49 5.52 -16.13
CA ALA A 15 1.75 6.77 -16.87
C ALA A 15 0.66 7.82 -16.61
N GLU A 16 -0.60 7.40 -16.45
CA GLU A 16 -1.72 8.27 -16.11
C GLU A 16 -1.56 8.84 -14.71
N ARG A 17 -1.26 7.97 -13.72
CA ARG A 17 -1.01 8.39 -12.34
C ARG A 17 0.11 9.44 -12.26
N LYS A 18 1.24 9.17 -12.93
CA LYS A 18 2.39 10.08 -12.99
C LYS A 18 2.05 11.42 -13.65
N THR A 19 1.24 11.40 -14.71
CA THR A 19 0.81 12.61 -15.42
C THR A 19 -0.11 13.45 -14.55
N ALA A 20 -1.10 12.82 -13.90
CA ALA A 20 -2.02 13.49 -12.99
C ALA A 20 -1.27 14.11 -11.79
N LEU A 21 -0.34 13.40 -11.18
CA LEU A 21 0.48 13.94 -10.09
C LEU A 21 1.28 15.18 -10.53
N ARG A 22 1.90 15.13 -11.70
CA ARG A 22 2.64 16.29 -12.25
C ARG A 22 1.74 17.50 -12.46
N GLN A 23 0.51 17.28 -12.94
CA GLN A 23 -0.47 18.36 -13.09
C GLN A 23 -0.85 18.93 -11.73
N ILE A 24 -1.13 18.10 -10.72
CA ILE A 24 -1.40 18.54 -9.35
C ILE A 24 -0.24 19.38 -8.80
N ILE A 25 1.01 18.95 -9.00
CA ILE A 25 2.19 19.70 -8.55
C ILE A 25 2.29 21.07 -9.25
N ALA A 26 2.00 21.14 -10.55
CA ALA A 26 1.97 22.42 -11.28
C ALA A 26 0.88 23.36 -10.75
N GLU A 27 -0.30 22.83 -10.45
CA GLU A 27 -1.40 23.60 -9.84
C GLU A 27 -1.04 24.13 -8.45
N LEU A 28 -0.28 23.37 -7.64
CA LEU A 28 0.26 23.84 -6.35
C LEU A 28 1.25 24.97 -6.53
N ALA A 29 2.19 24.83 -7.49
CA ALA A 29 3.22 25.83 -7.76
C ALA A 29 2.60 27.17 -8.20
N ASP A 30 1.55 27.09 -9.02
CA ASP A 30 0.78 28.25 -9.50
C ASP A 30 -0.24 28.76 -8.48
N LYS A 31 -0.31 28.15 -7.28
CA LYS A 31 -1.26 28.47 -6.20
C LYS A 31 -2.73 28.39 -6.61
N ARG A 32 -3.04 27.60 -7.65
CA ARG A 32 -4.42 27.34 -8.11
C ARG A 32 -5.15 26.34 -7.20
N ILE A 33 -4.40 25.52 -6.47
CA ILE A 33 -4.91 24.66 -5.40
C ILE A 33 -4.13 24.90 -4.11
N GLN A 34 -4.79 24.70 -2.97
CA GLN A 34 -4.21 24.84 -1.64
C GLN A 34 -4.22 23.48 -0.92
N VAL A 35 -3.24 23.27 -0.05
CA VAL A 35 -3.12 22.09 0.81
C VAL A 35 -2.94 22.54 2.25
N ASN A 36 -3.24 21.65 3.19
CA ASN A 36 -2.98 21.92 4.60
C ASN A 36 -1.47 22.08 4.84
N PRO A 37 -1.06 23.02 5.71
CA PRO A 37 0.34 23.13 6.10
C PRO A 37 0.78 21.83 6.80
N ALA A 38 2.05 21.46 6.63
CA ALA A 38 2.61 20.31 7.31
C ALA A 38 2.48 20.48 8.84
N GLY A 39 1.76 19.55 9.46
CA GLY A 39 1.53 19.49 10.90
C GLY A 39 2.50 18.55 11.59
N ARG A 40 1.99 17.83 12.61
CA ARG A 40 2.75 16.88 13.43
C ARG A 40 2.26 15.43 13.33
N PHE A 41 1.13 15.21 12.65
CA PHE A 41 0.55 13.88 12.54
C PHE A 41 1.31 13.05 11.53
N VAL A 42 1.43 11.75 11.82
CA VAL A 42 2.07 10.78 10.93
C VAL A 42 1.09 9.65 10.67
N ASN A 43 1.14 9.09 9.47
CA ASN A 43 0.50 7.81 9.16
C ASN A 43 1.50 6.94 8.40
N LEU A 44 2.15 6.01 9.10
CA LEU A 44 3.18 5.14 8.55
C LEU A 44 2.67 3.75 8.17
N HIS A 45 1.36 3.52 8.31
CA HIS A 45 0.74 2.22 8.11
C HIS A 45 -0.53 2.41 7.26
N ALA A 46 -0.32 2.52 5.96
CA ALA A 46 -1.41 2.51 4.98
C ALA A 46 -1.15 1.44 3.91
N HIS A 47 -2.19 0.72 3.53
CA HIS A 47 -2.13 -0.21 2.40
C HIS A 47 -2.51 0.50 1.11
N THR A 48 -2.02 0.00 -0.02
CA THR A 48 -2.40 0.45 -1.36
C THR A 48 -3.16 -0.65 -2.10
N PHE A 49 -3.59 -0.36 -3.32
CA PHE A 49 -4.22 -1.35 -4.21
C PHE A 49 -3.33 -2.55 -4.59
N PHE A 50 -2.03 -2.54 -4.24
CA PHE A 50 -1.14 -3.68 -4.46
C PHE A 50 -1.34 -4.77 -3.41
N SER A 51 -2.00 -4.43 -2.29
CA SER A 51 -2.47 -5.39 -1.32
C SER A 51 -3.98 -5.22 -1.06
N PHE A 52 -4.38 -4.61 0.05
CA PHE A 52 -5.77 -4.37 0.39
C PHE A 52 -6.00 -2.91 0.81
N ASN A 53 -6.67 -2.14 -0.05
CA ASN A 53 -7.16 -0.82 0.28
C ASN A 53 -8.65 -0.74 -0.10
N CYS A 54 -9.53 -0.51 0.88
CA CYS A 54 -10.98 -0.49 0.65
C CYS A 54 -11.46 0.66 -0.25
N TYR A 55 -10.65 1.70 -0.42
CA TYR A 55 -10.92 2.82 -1.32
C TYR A 55 -10.22 2.68 -2.68
N GLY A 56 -9.40 1.63 -2.88
CA GLY A 56 -8.68 1.38 -4.13
C GLY A 56 -7.49 2.32 -4.37
N TYR A 57 -6.98 2.99 -3.33
CA TYR A 57 -5.93 3.99 -3.51
C TYR A 57 -4.62 3.40 -4.02
N SER A 58 -4.06 4.03 -5.05
CA SER A 58 -2.68 3.76 -5.49
C SER A 58 -1.65 4.31 -4.49
N PRO A 59 -0.37 3.88 -4.59
CA PRO A 59 0.70 4.51 -3.83
C PRO A 59 0.83 6.01 -4.09
N THR A 60 0.67 6.43 -5.35
CA THR A 60 0.72 7.86 -5.72
C THR A 60 -0.44 8.64 -5.09
N HIS A 61 -1.66 8.08 -5.09
CA HIS A 61 -2.81 8.76 -4.50
C HIS A 61 -2.64 8.93 -2.98
N PHE A 62 -2.19 7.89 -2.28
CA PHE A 62 -1.95 8.01 -0.85
C PHE A 62 -0.88 9.07 -0.53
N ALA A 63 0.21 9.15 -1.29
CA ALA A 63 1.21 10.22 -1.14
C ALA A 63 0.60 11.62 -1.34
N TRP A 64 -0.28 11.79 -2.35
CA TRP A 64 -1.01 13.03 -2.55
C TRP A 64 -1.93 13.37 -1.38
N LEU A 65 -2.74 12.42 -0.89
CA LEU A 65 -3.62 12.64 0.25
C LEU A 65 -2.83 13.04 1.50
N ALA A 66 -1.73 12.36 1.78
CA ALA A 66 -0.85 12.71 2.89
C ALA A 66 -0.31 14.15 2.77
N LYS A 67 0.08 14.58 1.57
CA LYS A 67 0.50 15.96 1.30
C LYS A 67 -0.66 16.94 1.49
N LYS A 68 -1.83 16.62 0.92
CA LYS A 68 -3.04 17.45 0.97
C LYS A 68 -3.51 17.69 2.41
N GLU A 69 -3.46 16.66 3.23
CA GLU A 69 -3.84 16.70 4.64
C GLU A 69 -2.74 17.23 5.56
N GLY A 70 -1.54 17.53 5.05
CA GLY A 70 -0.46 18.12 5.82
C GLY A 70 0.17 17.15 6.82
N LEU A 71 0.30 15.86 6.48
CA LEU A 71 1.03 14.91 7.33
C LEU A 71 2.52 15.29 7.44
N ALA A 72 3.08 15.11 8.63
CA ALA A 72 4.51 15.29 8.89
C ALA A 72 5.36 14.18 8.24
N ALA A 73 4.80 12.98 8.16
CA ALA A 73 5.36 11.82 7.47
C ALA A 73 4.24 10.84 7.09
N ALA A 74 4.43 10.12 5.99
CA ALA A 74 3.53 9.08 5.52
C ALA A 74 4.27 7.78 5.23
N GLY A 75 3.57 6.65 5.23
CA GLY A 75 4.16 5.38 4.87
C GLY A 75 3.15 4.37 4.37
N ILE A 76 3.60 3.56 3.41
CA ILE A 76 2.86 2.42 2.90
C ILE A 76 3.41 1.12 3.48
N VAL A 77 2.54 0.13 3.63
CA VAL A 77 2.88 -1.21 4.10
C VAL A 77 2.01 -2.24 3.39
N ASP A 78 2.37 -2.64 2.18
CA ASP A 78 1.57 -3.63 1.45
C ASP A 78 1.82 -5.06 1.95
N PHE A 79 0.78 -5.89 1.95
CA PHE A 79 0.89 -7.30 2.32
C PHE A 79 1.67 -8.10 1.27
N ASP A 80 2.70 -8.82 1.73
CA ASP A 80 3.42 -9.86 0.97
C ASP A 80 4.10 -9.38 -0.33
N VAL A 81 4.10 -8.07 -0.62
CA VAL A 81 4.60 -7.48 -1.86
C VAL A 81 5.35 -6.17 -1.64
N LEU A 82 6.18 -5.78 -2.61
CA LEU A 82 6.88 -4.49 -2.65
C LEU A 82 6.53 -3.65 -3.89
N ASP A 83 5.52 -4.07 -4.67
CA ASP A 83 5.16 -3.48 -5.97
C ASP A 83 4.86 -1.97 -5.88
N GLY A 84 4.40 -1.48 -4.71
CA GLY A 84 4.11 -0.07 -4.46
C GLY A 84 5.29 0.81 -4.02
N VAL A 85 6.44 0.22 -3.66
CA VAL A 85 7.54 0.93 -2.97
C VAL A 85 8.12 2.05 -3.84
N ASP A 86 8.59 1.73 -5.04
CA ASP A 86 9.28 2.72 -5.89
C ASP A 86 8.33 3.85 -6.32
N GLU A 87 7.07 3.52 -6.59
CA GLU A 87 6.04 4.50 -6.94
C GLU A 87 5.77 5.46 -5.77
N PHE A 88 5.56 4.93 -4.57
CA PHE A 88 5.29 5.74 -3.38
C PHE A 88 6.45 6.68 -3.06
N LEU A 89 7.68 6.15 -3.05
CA LEU A 89 8.87 6.94 -2.74
C LEU A 89 9.09 8.04 -3.78
N ALA A 90 8.90 7.75 -5.08
CA ALA A 90 9.00 8.76 -6.13
C ALA A 90 7.91 9.84 -6.02
N ALA A 91 6.67 9.47 -5.69
CA ALA A 91 5.58 10.42 -5.50
C ALA A 91 5.82 11.30 -4.25
N ALA A 92 6.29 10.70 -3.16
CA ALA A 92 6.59 11.42 -1.93
C ALA A 92 7.74 12.42 -2.11
N ASP A 93 8.81 12.02 -2.81
CA ASP A 93 9.91 12.92 -3.17
C ASP A 93 9.42 14.12 -3.99
N ALA A 94 8.62 13.86 -5.04
CA ALA A 94 8.05 14.91 -5.88
C ALA A 94 7.12 15.88 -5.11
N LEU A 95 6.47 15.41 -4.05
CA LEU A 95 5.60 16.22 -3.19
C LEU A 95 6.34 16.85 -1.99
N ASN A 96 7.64 16.61 -1.84
CA ASN A 96 8.42 16.97 -0.65
C ASN A 96 7.75 16.48 0.65
N LEU A 97 7.42 15.18 0.67
CA LEU A 97 6.79 14.46 1.78
C LEU A 97 7.81 13.49 2.39
N ARG A 98 7.95 13.51 3.72
CA ARG A 98 8.77 12.50 4.42
C ARG A 98 8.06 11.16 4.35
N ALA A 99 8.76 10.13 3.85
CA ALA A 99 8.16 8.85 3.52
C ALA A 99 8.90 7.65 4.12
N CYS A 100 8.14 6.58 4.42
CA CYS A 100 8.66 5.27 4.76
C CYS A 100 7.87 4.19 4.01
N ALA A 101 8.53 3.38 3.19
CA ALA A 101 7.90 2.23 2.57
C ALA A 101 8.24 0.96 3.37
N SER A 102 7.25 0.09 3.54
CA SER A 102 7.33 -1.11 4.37
C SER A 102 6.62 -2.28 3.68
N ILE A 103 6.82 -3.47 4.22
CA ILE A 103 6.06 -4.68 3.90
C ILE A 103 5.45 -5.22 5.18
N GLU A 104 4.25 -5.78 5.10
CA GLU A 104 3.67 -6.59 6.16
C GLU A 104 3.47 -8.01 5.64
N THR A 105 3.75 -9.00 6.46
CA THR A 105 3.49 -10.40 6.14
C THR A 105 2.91 -11.11 7.34
N ARG A 106 2.46 -12.34 7.13
CA ARG A 106 1.89 -13.19 8.17
C ARG A 106 2.93 -14.22 8.61
N VAL A 107 3.14 -14.33 9.91
CA VAL A 107 4.01 -15.35 10.52
C VAL A 107 3.19 -16.21 11.48
N PHE A 108 3.56 -17.49 11.58
CA PHE A 108 3.04 -18.37 12.62
C PHE A 108 4.01 -18.36 13.81
N VAL A 109 3.48 -18.15 15.01
CA VAL A 109 4.25 -18.13 16.26
C VAL A 109 3.81 -19.33 17.12
N PRO A 110 4.57 -20.45 17.11
CA PRO A 110 4.17 -21.70 17.74
C PRO A 110 3.83 -21.57 19.24
N GLU A 111 4.53 -20.71 19.96
CA GLU A 111 4.33 -20.45 21.39
C GLU A 111 2.95 -19.85 21.69
N PHE A 112 2.29 -19.31 20.67
CA PHE A 112 0.97 -18.69 20.76
C PHE A 112 -0.07 -19.41 19.88
N ALA A 113 0.15 -20.69 19.56
CA ALA A 113 -0.69 -21.46 18.64
C ALA A 113 -2.20 -21.42 18.99
N ASP A 114 -2.54 -21.32 20.28
CA ASP A 114 -3.92 -21.30 20.76
C ASP A 114 -4.45 -19.87 21.05
N LEU A 115 -3.67 -18.82 20.74
CA LEU A 115 -4.01 -17.44 21.06
C LEU A 115 -4.19 -16.60 19.80
N VAL A 116 -5.23 -15.78 19.79
CA VAL A 116 -5.40 -14.70 18.81
C VAL A 116 -4.50 -13.52 19.24
N ILE A 117 -3.54 -13.15 18.39
CA ILE A 117 -2.54 -12.12 18.68
C ILE A 117 -2.96 -10.77 18.09
N ASN A 118 -2.75 -10.59 16.79
CA ASN A 118 -3.15 -9.39 16.04
C ASN A 118 -3.78 -9.73 14.67
N SER A 119 -3.88 -11.01 14.31
CA SER A 119 -4.68 -11.48 13.17
C SER A 119 -6.06 -11.97 13.65
N PRO A 120 -7.15 -11.24 13.37
CA PRO A 120 -8.47 -11.57 13.90
C PRO A 120 -8.94 -12.96 13.48
N GLY A 121 -9.32 -13.79 14.47
CA GLY A 121 -9.87 -15.13 14.21
C GLY A 121 -8.84 -16.19 13.78
N GLU A 122 -7.55 -15.86 13.81
CA GLU A 122 -6.47 -16.77 13.39
C GLU A 122 -5.47 -17.01 14.54
N PRO A 123 -5.69 -18.04 15.39
CA PRO A 123 -4.77 -18.40 16.46
C PRO A 123 -3.35 -18.67 15.96
N GLY A 124 -2.34 -18.20 16.70
CA GLY A 124 -0.93 -18.34 16.37
C GLY A 124 -0.44 -17.48 15.19
N ILE A 125 -1.32 -16.76 14.49
CA ILE A 125 -0.93 -15.89 13.38
C ILE A 125 -0.68 -14.47 13.89
N ALA A 126 0.50 -13.96 13.54
CA ALA A 126 0.87 -12.57 13.76
C ALA A 126 1.16 -11.84 12.44
N TYR A 127 0.75 -10.59 12.33
CA TYR A 127 1.27 -9.66 11.32
C TYR A 127 2.67 -9.18 11.73
N HIS A 128 3.61 -9.29 10.80
CA HIS A 128 5.01 -8.95 10.99
C HIS A 128 5.44 -7.94 9.92
N MET A 129 6.02 -6.83 10.36
CA MET A 129 6.38 -5.73 9.48
C MET A 129 7.90 -5.65 9.27
N GLY A 130 8.30 -5.45 8.02
CA GLY A 130 9.64 -4.98 7.66
C GLY A 130 9.55 -3.52 7.18
N ALA A 131 10.18 -2.59 7.89
CA ALA A 131 10.11 -1.16 7.59
C ALA A 131 11.39 -0.61 6.98
N GLY A 132 11.26 0.44 6.17
CA GLY A 132 12.40 1.16 5.60
C GLY A 132 12.94 0.54 4.30
N MET A 133 12.06 -0.03 3.47
CA MET A 133 12.42 -0.57 2.17
C MET A 133 12.85 0.57 1.22
N PRO A 134 14.10 0.59 0.74
CA PRO A 134 14.58 1.69 -0.11
C PRO A 134 14.16 1.53 -1.57
N SER A 135 13.73 0.33 -1.98
CA SER A 135 13.27 0.03 -3.34
C SER A 135 12.40 -1.22 -3.36
N SER A 136 11.61 -1.38 -4.43
CA SER A 136 10.91 -2.64 -4.74
C SER A 136 11.86 -3.77 -5.19
N MET A 137 13.08 -3.41 -5.61
CA MET A 137 14.05 -4.33 -6.16
C MET A 137 14.75 -5.14 -5.07
N VAL A 138 14.49 -6.45 -5.05
CA VAL A 138 15.15 -7.42 -4.17
C VAL A 138 15.79 -8.51 -5.03
N SER A 139 16.97 -8.99 -4.62
CA SER A 139 17.73 -10.01 -5.33
C SER A 139 18.05 -11.23 -4.45
N GLY A 140 18.49 -12.32 -5.10
CA GLY A 140 18.88 -13.55 -4.42
C GLY A 140 17.76 -14.14 -3.56
N HIS A 141 18.10 -14.49 -2.31
CA HIS A 141 17.18 -15.11 -1.36
C HIS A 141 15.93 -14.27 -1.08
N GLY A 142 16.06 -12.93 -1.01
CA GLY A 142 14.92 -12.06 -0.73
C GLY A 142 13.89 -12.06 -1.86
N LYS A 143 14.33 -12.19 -3.12
CA LYS A 143 13.42 -12.31 -4.27
C LYS A 143 12.64 -13.61 -4.23
N ALA A 144 13.33 -14.72 -3.98
CA ALA A 144 12.70 -16.04 -3.86
C ALA A 144 11.69 -16.07 -2.70
N PHE A 145 12.03 -15.44 -1.59
CA PHE A 145 11.13 -15.32 -0.44
C PHE A 145 9.87 -14.50 -0.77
N LEU A 146 10.01 -13.32 -1.40
CA LEU A 146 8.86 -12.52 -1.83
C LEU A 146 7.96 -13.26 -2.85
N ASP A 147 8.57 -14.00 -3.77
CA ASP A 147 7.82 -14.82 -4.73
C ASP A 147 7.00 -15.91 -4.04
N ASP A 148 7.56 -16.55 -3.01
CA ASP A 148 6.86 -17.56 -2.22
C ASP A 148 5.70 -16.96 -1.42
N LEU A 149 5.89 -15.80 -0.79
CA LEU A 149 4.82 -15.07 -0.11
C LEU A 149 3.66 -14.76 -1.06
N LYS A 150 3.96 -14.20 -2.24
CA LYS A 150 2.97 -13.87 -3.27
C LYS A 150 2.23 -15.12 -3.76
N GLN A 151 2.95 -16.21 -4.03
CA GLN A 151 2.33 -17.47 -4.46
C GLN A 151 1.43 -18.06 -3.39
N THR A 152 1.86 -18.02 -2.13
CA THR A 152 1.09 -18.53 -0.99
C THR A 152 -0.18 -17.72 -0.76
N ALA A 153 -0.11 -16.39 -0.79
CA ALA A 153 -1.29 -15.53 -0.68
C ALA A 153 -2.29 -15.78 -1.83
N GLN A 154 -1.81 -15.88 -3.07
CA GLN A 154 -2.67 -16.15 -4.22
C GLN A 154 -3.31 -17.53 -4.18
N ARG A 155 -2.57 -18.55 -3.75
CA ARG A 155 -3.09 -19.92 -3.60
C ARG A 155 -4.21 -19.94 -2.56
N ARG A 156 -3.98 -19.36 -1.38
CA ARG A 156 -5.00 -19.22 -0.32
C ARG A 156 -6.27 -18.54 -0.82
N ASN A 157 -6.13 -17.45 -1.60
CA ASN A 157 -7.28 -16.74 -2.13
C ASN A 157 -8.08 -17.59 -3.13
N ARG A 158 -7.40 -18.35 -4.01
CA ARG A 158 -8.08 -19.26 -4.95
C ARG A 158 -8.81 -20.39 -4.22
N GLU A 159 -8.17 -21.02 -3.24
CA GLU A 159 -8.79 -22.07 -2.41
C GLU A 159 -10.00 -21.55 -1.63
N MET A 160 -9.94 -20.31 -1.13
CA MET A 160 -11.08 -19.66 -0.48
C MET A 160 -12.23 -19.45 -1.48
N MET A 161 -11.94 -18.95 -2.68
CA MET A 161 -12.94 -18.74 -3.72
C MET A 161 -13.61 -20.04 -4.14
N GLU A 162 -12.85 -21.13 -4.29
CA GLU A 162 -13.40 -22.46 -4.58
C GLU A 162 -14.43 -22.88 -3.52
N ARG A 163 -14.07 -22.78 -2.23
CA ARG A 163 -14.98 -23.13 -1.13
C ARG A 163 -16.25 -22.27 -1.09
N VAL A 164 -16.13 -20.98 -1.43
CA VAL A 164 -17.29 -20.08 -1.50
C VAL A 164 -18.18 -20.46 -2.67
N ASN A 165 -17.61 -20.74 -3.84
CA ASN A 165 -18.36 -21.17 -5.01
C ASN A 165 -19.12 -22.47 -4.75
N ASP A 166 -18.44 -23.47 -4.15
CA ASP A 166 -19.06 -24.76 -3.79
C ASP A 166 -20.22 -24.59 -2.80
N TYR A 167 -20.09 -23.68 -1.83
CA TYR A 167 -21.14 -23.41 -0.85
C TYR A 167 -22.38 -22.74 -1.46
N LEU A 168 -22.20 -21.98 -2.53
CA LEU A 168 -23.28 -21.25 -3.19
C LEU A 168 -23.97 -22.05 -4.30
N ASP A 169 -23.45 -23.21 -4.71
CA ASP A 169 -24.00 -24.00 -5.82
C ASP A 169 -25.35 -24.70 -5.48
N PRO A 170 -26.35 -24.69 -6.39
CA PRO A 170 -26.46 -23.86 -7.58
C PRO A 170 -27.02 -22.46 -7.26
N VAL A 171 -26.46 -21.43 -7.93
CA VAL A 171 -26.97 -20.05 -7.92
C VAL A 171 -27.84 -19.76 -9.13
#